data_AF-A0A3N5Q9F1-F1
#
_entry.id   AF-A0A3N5Q9F1-F1
#
_cell.length_a   1.000
_cell.length_b   1.000
_cell.length_c   1.000
_cell.angle_alpha   90.00
_cell.angle_beta   90.00
_cell.angle_gamma   90.00
#
_symmetry.space_group_name_H-M   'P 1'
#
loop_
_entity.id
_entity.type
_entity.pdbx_description
1 polymer ?
#
loop_
_entity_poly.entity_id
_entity_poly.type
_entity_poly.pdbx_seq_one_letter_code
_entity_poly.pdbx_strand_id
1 'polypeptide(L)'
;MTKIVNLTQPNPSEDLREKAKERYTTILADPPWQFQNRTGKMAPEHRRLLRYPTMGLQEIMDLPVSTLAAAKSHCYLWVPNALLEEGLQVMKAWGFTYKSNLVWYKIRKDSGPDGRGVGFYFRNVTELILFGVRGSMRTLPPGRTQVNILATRKREHSRKPDEIYDLVESCSPGPYLELFARFKREGWNQWGNEDVEENSFRGVALRNGHDDAQMRLLEPPAQYKGNG
;
A
#
# COMPACT_ATOMS: atom_id res chain seq x y z
N MET A 1 -26.05 8.61 35.26
CA MET A 1 -26.38 8.26 33.87
C MET A 1 -25.33 8.86 32.96
N THR A 2 -24.27 8.11 32.66
CA THR A 2 -23.22 8.54 31.74
C THR A 2 -23.80 8.50 30.33
N LYS A 3 -24.00 9.68 29.70
CA LYS A 3 -24.35 9.74 28.28
C LYS A 3 -23.19 9.13 27.51
N ILE A 4 -23.37 7.91 27.03
CA ILE A 4 -22.52 7.35 25.98
C ILE A 4 -22.82 8.22 24.76
N VAL A 5 -21.96 9.20 24.52
CA VAL A 5 -21.98 9.95 23.27
C VAL A 5 -21.41 8.97 22.24
N ASN A 6 -22.29 8.38 21.43
CA ASN A 6 -21.88 7.67 20.23
C ASN A 6 -21.29 8.73 19.30
N LEU A 7 -19.98 8.97 19.42
CA LEU A 7 -19.23 9.72 18.42
C LEU A 7 -19.27 8.84 17.17
N THR A 8 -20.13 9.18 16.21
CA THR A 8 -20.11 8.57 14.89
C THR A 8 -18.70 8.72 14.36
N GLN A 9 -17.96 7.61 14.26
CA GLN A 9 -16.64 7.61 13.64
C GLN A 9 -16.81 8.22 12.24
N PRO A 10 -16.05 9.28 11.88
CA PRO A 10 -16.18 9.88 10.56
C PRO A 10 -15.96 8.79 9.50
N ASN A 11 -16.76 8.82 8.43
CA ASN A 11 -16.52 7.87 7.35
C ASN A 11 -15.13 8.12 6.74
N PRO A 12 -14.48 7.12 6.11
CA PRO A 12 -13.10 7.26 5.63
C PRO A 12 -12.87 8.48 4.73
N SER A 13 -13.88 8.89 3.96
CA SER A 13 -13.83 10.07 3.10
C SER A 13 -13.82 11.39 3.88
N GLU A 14 -14.58 11.49 4.97
CA GLU A 14 -14.57 12.65 5.87
C GLU A 14 -13.24 12.76 6.61
N ASP A 15 -12.77 11.67 7.21
CA ASP A 15 -11.49 11.62 7.93
C ASP A 15 -10.31 12.00 7.02
N LEU A 16 -10.30 11.49 5.79
CA LEU A 16 -9.29 11.84 4.79
C LEU A 16 -9.32 13.33 4.43
N ARG A 17 -10.50 13.94 4.28
CA ARG A 17 -10.62 15.39 3.98
C ARG A 17 -10.13 16.25 5.14
N GLU A 18 -10.40 15.84 6.36
CA GLU A 18 -9.99 16.60 7.55
C GLU A 18 -8.47 16.59 7.74
N LYS A 19 -7.84 15.43 7.49
CA LYS A 19 -6.40 15.24 7.67
C LYS A 19 -5.56 15.74 6.50
N ALA A 20 -6.03 15.58 5.26
CA ALA A 20 -5.32 16.01 4.06
C ALA A 20 -5.81 17.38 3.56
N LYS A 21 -5.16 18.46 3.99
CA LYS A 21 -5.64 19.84 3.76
C LYS A 21 -5.08 20.53 2.52
N GLU A 22 -4.02 19.98 1.92
CA GLU A 22 -3.38 20.57 0.74
C GLU A 22 -3.71 19.83 -0.56
N ARG A 23 -3.16 20.33 -1.68
CA ARG A 23 -3.27 19.70 -3.00
C ARG A 23 -1.94 19.03 -3.35
N TYR A 24 -2.00 17.75 -3.69
CA TYR A 24 -0.82 16.93 -3.92
C TYR A 24 -0.53 16.75 -5.39
N THR A 25 0.72 16.94 -5.78
CA THR A 25 1.20 16.66 -7.14
C THR A 25 1.54 15.19 -7.33
N THR A 26 1.75 14.45 -6.24
CA THR A 26 2.02 13.01 -6.29
C THR A 26 1.27 12.28 -5.19
N ILE A 27 0.52 11.24 -5.59
CA ILE A 27 -0.23 10.39 -4.68
C ILE A 27 0.26 8.95 -4.85
N LEU A 28 0.60 8.28 -3.75
CA LEU A 28 0.84 6.85 -3.65
C LEU A 28 -0.30 6.23 -2.85
N ALA A 29 -0.87 5.11 -3.30
CA ALA A 29 -1.95 4.45 -2.59
C ALA A 29 -1.80 2.93 -2.61
N ASP A 30 -2.05 2.29 -1.46
CA ASP A 30 -2.18 0.82 -1.32
C ASP A 30 -3.52 0.45 -0.67
N PRO A 31 -4.66 0.59 -1.39
CA PRO A 31 -5.97 0.32 -0.82
C PRO A 31 -6.09 -1.11 -0.27
N PRO A 32 -6.88 -1.32 0.80
CA PRO A 32 -7.11 -2.64 1.35
C PRO A 32 -8.15 -3.39 0.50
N TRP A 33 -7.76 -3.79 -0.71
CA TRP A 33 -8.66 -4.36 -1.71
C TRP A 33 -9.46 -5.58 -1.21
N GLN A 34 -10.78 -5.55 -1.38
CA GLN A 34 -11.63 -6.71 -1.17
C GLN A 34 -11.71 -7.58 -2.44
N PHE A 35 -11.39 -8.87 -2.32
CA PHE A 35 -11.55 -9.84 -3.39
C PHE A 35 -12.98 -10.40 -3.42
N GLN A 36 -13.56 -10.56 -4.61
CA GLN A 36 -14.91 -11.10 -4.79
C GLN A 36 -15.00 -12.61 -4.47
N ASN A 37 -13.94 -13.38 -4.72
CA ASN A 37 -13.96 -14.83 -4.53
C ASN A 37 -13.81 -15.23 -3.05
N ARG A 38 -14.94 -15.59 -2.44
CA ARG A 38 -15.09 -16.06 -1.05
C ARG A 38 -14.84 -17.56 -0.85
N THR A 39 -14.54 -18.33 -1.90
CA THR A 39 -14.37 -19.79 -1.82
C THR A 39 -12.96 -20.24 -2.22
N GLY A 40 -12.35 -21.07 -1.37
CA GLY A 40 -11.00 -21.64 -1.54
C GLY A 40 -9.95 -21.12 -0.54
N LYS A 41 -8.72 -21.66 -0.60
CA LYS A 41 -7.60 -21.34 0.32
C LYS A 41 -7.17 -19.86 0.35
N MET A 42 -7.69 -19.04 -0.56
CA MET A 42 -7.46 -17.59 -0.67
C MET A 42 -8.64 -16.75 -0.18
N ALA A 43 -9.75 -17.38 0.22
CA ALA A 43 -10.86 -16.68 0.84
C ALA A 43 -10.40 -16.07 2.17
N PRO A 44 -10.82 -14.85 2.53
CA PRO A 44 -10.64 -14.28 3.87
C PRO A 44 -11.21 -15.18 5.00
N GLU A 45 -11.97 -16.20 4.61
CA GLU A 45 -12.72 -17.13 5.44
C GLU A 45 -11.94 -18.42 5.77
N HIS A 46 -10.83 -18.69 5.07
CA HIS A 46 -9.89 -19.74 5.47
C HIS A 46 -9.11 -19.26 6.70
N ARG A 47 -9.31 -19.94 7.84
CA ARG A 47 -8.79 -19.70 9.21
C ARG A 47 -7.25 -19.58 9.40
N ARG A 48 -6.48 -19.08 8.42
CA ARG A 48 -5.02 -18.87 8.51
C ARG A 48 -4.57 -17.43 8.27
N LEU A 49 -5.46 -16.52 7.86
CA LEU A 49 -5.11 -15.13 7.59
C LEU A 49 -5.95 -14.22 8.50
N LEU A 50 -5.30 -13.69 9.54
CA LEU A 50 -5.83 -12.64 10.41
C LEU A 50 -6.31 -11.46 9.55
N ARG A 51 -7.56 -11.03 9.78
CA ARG A 51 -8.32 -10.14 8.90
C ARG A 51 -7.86 -8.69 9.07
N TYR A 52 -7.23 -8.11 8.05
CA TYR A 52 -7.28 -6.66 7.88
C TYR A 52 -8.69 -6.31 7.37
N PRO A 53 -9.31 -5.21 7.84
CA PRO A 53 -10.53 -4.71 7.22
C PRO A 53 -10.22 -4.34 5.77
N THR A 54 -10.96 -4.93 4.83
CA THR A 54 -10.89 -4.61 3.40
C THR A 54 -11.97 -3.62 3.02
N MET A 55 -11.72 -2.77 2.02
CA MET A 55 -12.72 -1.93 1.38
C MET A 55 -13.23 -2.56 0.09
N GLY A 56 -14.54 -2.46 -0.13
CA GLY A 56 -15.16 -2.75 -1.40
C GLY A 56 -14.73 -1.74 -2.48
N LEU A 57 -14.83 -2.14 -3.75
CA LEU A 57 -14.41 -1.31 -4.88
C LEU A 57 -15.07 0.07 -4.86
N GLN A 58 -16.38 0.14 -4.63
CA GLN A 58 -17.12 1.40 -4.62
C GLN A 58 -16.61 2.33 -3.51
N GLU A 59 -16.36 1.80 -2.31
CA GLU A 59 -15.82 2.60 -1.20
C GLU A 59 -14.45 3.19 -1.55
N ILE A 60 -13.60 2.44 -2.27
CA ILE A 60 -12.28 2.93 -2.72
C ILE A 60 -12.46 4.04 -3.75
N MET A 61 -13.38 3.86 -4.71
CA MET A 61 -13.66 4.87 -5.75
C MET A 61 -14.25 6.16 -5.16
N ASP A 62 -15.05 6.05 -4.10
CA ASP A 62 -15.72 7.17 -3.44
C ASP A 62 -14.79 8.02 -2.55
N LEU A 63 -13.54 7.57 -2.34
CA LEU A 63 -12.55 8.38 -1.65
C LEU A 63 -12.34 9.71 -2.39
N PRO A 64 -12.25 10.84 -1.66
CA PRO A 64 -12.17 12.18 -2.24
C PRO A 64 -10.79 12.53 -2.82
N VAL A 65 -10.03 11.54 -3.31
CA VAL A 65 -8.70 11.71 -3.92
C VAL A 65 -8.73 12.73 -5.05
N SER A 66 -9.82 12.76 -5.82
CA SER A 66 -10.02 13.73 -6.90
C SER A 66 -10.01 15.18 -6.40
N THR A 67 -10.40 15.42 -5.15
CA THR A 67 -10.34 16.75 -4.53
C THR A 67 -8.96 17.04 -3.94
N LEU A 68 -8.18 16.02 -3.57
CA LEU A 68 -6.84 16.18 -3.00
C LEU A 68 -5.76 16.32 -4.07
N ALA A 69 -5.98 15.76 -5.26
CA ALA A 69 -5.03 15.82 -6.36
C ALA A 69 -4.96 17.22 -6.99
N ALA A 70 -3.74 17.75 -7.16
CA ALA A 70 -3.50 18.97 -7.93
C ALA A 70 -3.92 18.80 -9.40
N ALA A 71 -4.17 19.91 -10.10
CA ALA A 71 -4.63 19.91 -11.49
C ALA A 71 -3.68 19.20 -12.45
N LYS A 72 -2.38 19.22 -12.16
CA LYS A 72 -1.35 18.39 -12.77
C LYS A 72 -0.73 17.53 -11.68
N SER A 73 -0.93 16.22 -11.76
CA SER A 73 -0.47 15.30 -10.72
C SER A 73 -0.26 13.89 -11.24
N HIS A 74 0.54 13.13 -10.49
CA HIS A 74 0.79 11.71 -10.68
C HIS A 74 0.07 10.89 -9.62
N CYS A 75 -0.38 9.70 -10.00
CA CYS A 75 -0.93 8.69 -9.11
C CYS A 75 -0.21 7.36 -9.33
N TYR A 76 0.28 6.79 -8.24
CA TYR A 76 0.86 5.46 -8.13
C TYR A 76 -0.09 4.61 -7.30
N LEU A 77 -0.73 3.62 -7.91
CA LEU A 77 -1.73 2.78 -7.26
C LEU A 77 -1.27 1.33 -7.22
N TRP A 78 -1.04 0.80 -6.02
CA TRP A 78 -0.78 -0.63 -5.84
C TRP A 78 -2.06 -1.43 -6.12
N VAL A 79 -1.94 -2.42 -7.00
CA VAL A 79 -3.06 -3.26 -7.44
C VAL A 79 -2.63 -4.72 -7.48
N PRO A 80 -3.35 -5.62 -6.77
CA PRO A 80 -3.15 -7.05 -6.94
C PRO A 80 -3.40 -7.48 -8.39
N ASN A 81 -2.62 -8.42 -8.92
CA ASN A 81 -2.72 -8.83 -10.33
C ASN A 81 -4.15 -9.22 -10.77
N ALA A 82 -4.94 -9.80 -9.85
CA ALA A 82 -6.30 -10.25 -10.13
C ALA A 82 -7.34 -9.12 -10.15
N LEU A 83 -6.96 -7.90 -9.73
CA LEU A 83 -7.85 -6.73 -9.61
C LEU A 83 -7.41 -5.58 -10.53
N LEU A 84 -6.72 -5.90 -11.63
CA LEU A 84 -6.21 -4.90 -12.58
C LEU A 84 -7.34 -4.04 -13.15
N GLU A 85 -8.47 -4.65 -13.50
CA GLU A 85 -9.63 -3.94 -14.05
C GLU A 85 -10.20 -2.93 -13.04
N GLU A 86 -10.38 -3.37 -11.79
CA GLU A 86 -10.81 -2.54 -10.67
C GLU A 86 -9.82 -1.40 -10.39
N GLY A 87 -8.52 -1.67 -10.45
CA GLY A 87 -7.48 -0.66 -10.33
C GLY A 87 -7.60 0.45 -11.37
N LEU A 88 -7.90 0.09 -12.62
CA LEU A 88 -8.14 1.07 -13.70
C LEU A 88 -9.43 1.87 -13.47
N GLN A 89 -10.48 1.24 -12.95
CA GLN A 89 -11.71 1.92 -12.55
C GLN A 89 -11.45 2.95 -11.45
N VAL A 90 -10.67 2.59 -10.42
CA VAL A 90 -10.28 3.50 -9.33
C VAL A 90 -9.46 4.68 -9.86
N MET A 91 -8.47 4.46 -10.72
CA MET A 91 -7.72 5.57 -11.35
C MET A 91 -8.66 6.54 -12.07
N LYS A 92 -9.60 6.02 -12.86
CA LYS A 92 -10.57 6.83 -13.59
C LYS A 92 -11.48 7.60 -12.63
N ALA A 93 -12.01 6.96 -11.59
CA ALA A 93 -12.87 7.58 -10.58
C ALA A 93 -12.16 8.72 -9.84
N TRP A 94 -10.88 8.53 -9.50
CA TRP A 94 -10.05 9.57 -8.89
C TRP A 94 -9.59 10.65 -9.89
N GLY A 95 -9.92 10.52 -11.18
CA GLY A 95 -9.63 11.50 -12.22
C GLY A 95 -8.20 11.46 -12.75
N PHE A 96 -7.59 10.27 -12.77
CA PHE A 96 -6.30 10.00 -13.39
C PHE A 96 -6.48 9.15 -14.66
N THR A 97 -5.73 9.50 -15.71
CA THR A 97 -5.62 8.68 -16.90
C THR A 97 -4.43 7.74 -16.75
N TYR A 98 -4.66 6.43 -16.79
CA TYR A 98 -3.60 5.42 -16.82
C TYR A 98 -2.62 5.68 -17.98
N LYS A 99 -1.32 5.55 -17.73
CA LYS A 99 -0.26 5.74 -18.74
C LYS A 99 0.63 4.52 -18.89
N SER A 100 1.06 3.93 -17.78
CA SER A 100 1.90 2.73 -17.74
C SER A 100 1.83 2.11 -16.34
N ASN A 101 2.59 1.06 -16.09
CA ASN A 101 2.72 0.44 -14.77
C ASN A 101 4.19 0.18 -14.43
N LEU A 102 4.47 0.07 -13.14
CA LEU A 102 5.66 -0.59 -12.60
C LEU A 102 5.25 -1.98 -12.12
N VAL A 103 6.19 -2.92 -12.15
CA VAL A 103 6.01 -4.28 -11.66
C VAL A 103 6.96 -4.51 -10.49
N TRP A 104 6.41 -4.74 -9.31
CA TRP A 104 7.21 -5.28 -8.21
C TRP A 104 7.40 -6.78 -8.41
N TYR A 105 8.61 -7.17 -8.78
CA TYR A 105 9.02 -8.56 -8.94
C TYR A 105 9.68 -9.08 -7.66
N LYS A 106 9.05 -10.08 -7.04
CA LYS A 106 9.51 -10.68 -5.79
C LYS A 106 10.53 -11.75 -6.09
N ILE A 107 11.75 -11.55 -5.61
CA ILE A 107 12.89 -12.43 -5.89
C ILE A 107 13.39 -13.18 -4.65
N ARG A 108 14.05 -14.33 -4.90
CA ARG A 108 14.82 -15.09 -3.90
C ARG A 108 16.24 -14.54 -3.80
N LYS A 109 17.10 -15.23 -3.02
CA LYS A 109 18.51 -14.84 -2.89
C LYS A 109 19.30 -14.97 -4.19
N ASP A 110 18.91 -15.90 -5.05
CA ASP A 110 19.50 -16.20 -6.36
C ASP A 110 18.91 -15.35 -7.50
N SER A 111 18.18 -14.27 -7.18
CA SER A 111 17.46 -13.41 -8.14
C SER A 111 16.37 -14.09 -8.97
N GLY A 112 16.10 -15.38 -8.73
CA GLY A 112 14.99 -16.10 -9.32
C GLY A 112 13.65 -15.73 -8.66
N PRO A 113 12.52 -16.15 -9.25
CA PRO A 113 11.19 -15.83 -8.75
C PRO A 113 10.96 -16.41 -7.35
N ASP A 114 10.27 -15.69 -6.49
CA ASP A 114 9.95 -16.11 -5.11
C ASP A 114 9.27 -17.48 -5.06
N GLY A 115 8.39 -17.78 -6.02
CA GLY A 115 7.68 -19.05 -6.17
C GLY A 115 6.64 -19.36 -5.09
N ARG A 116 6.66 -18.65 -3.96
CA ARG A 116 5.79 -18.85 -2.79
C ARG A 116 4.46 -18.09 -2.86
N GLY A 117 4.24 -17.32 -3.93
CA GLY A 117 3.01 -16.58 -4.16
C GLY A 117 1.78 -17.48 -4.24
N VAL A 118 0.65 -17.02 -3.69
CA VAL A 118 -0.63 -17.72 -3.82
C VAL A 118 -1.41 -17.11 -5.00
N GLY A 119 -2.03 -17.96 -5.82
CA GLY A 119 -2.89 -17.54 -6.93
C GLY A 119 -3.63 -18.76 -7.50
N PHE A 120 -4.80 -18.51 -8.07
CA PHE A 120 -5.68 -19.57 -8.58
C PHE A 120 -5.19 -20.17 -9.90
N TYR A 121 -4.70 -19.32 -10.81
CA TYR A 121 -4.21 -19.73 -12.14
C TYR A 121 -2.68 -19.79 -12.20
N PHE A 122 -2.01 -18.78 -11.62
CA PHE A 122 -0.55 -18.67 -11.60
C PHE A 122 -0.06 -18.34 -10.20
N ARG A 123 1.21 -18.68 -9.92
CA ARG A 123 1.90 -18.26 -8.70
C ARG A 123 2.22 -16.77 -8.79
N ASN A 124 1.59 -15.95 -7.94
CA ASN A 124 1.81 -14.50 -7.93
C ASN A 124 3.19 -14.14 -7.34
N VAL A 125 4.19 -14.01 -8.21
CA VAL A 125 5.52 -13.51 -7.87
C VAL A 125 5.69 -12.02 -8.19
N THR A 126 4.64 -11.39 -8.71
CA THR A 126 4.59 -9.96 -9.02
C THR A 126 3.42 -9.27 -8.32
N GLU A 127 3.53 -7.96 -8.15
CA GLU A 127 2.41 -7.04 -7.90
C GLU A 127 2.55 -5.82 -8.82
N LEU A 128 1.43 -5.21 -9.21
CA LEU A 128 1.42 -4.04 -10.10
C LEU A 128 1.34 -2.75 -9.31
N ILE A 129 1.99 -1.72 -9.84
CA ILE A 129 1.80 -0.32 -9.45
C ILE A 129 1.34 0.40 -10.70
N LEU A 130 0.07 0.74 -10.80
CA LEU A 130 -0.44 1.52 -11.91
C LEU A 130 0.07 2.95 -11.79
N PHE A 131 0.55 3.51 -12.91
CA PHE A 131 0.97 4.90 -13.01
C PHE A 131 0.00 5.68 -13.90
N GLY A 132 -0.58 6.72 -13.33
CA GLY A 132 -1.59 7.54 -13.98
C GLY A 132 -1.29 9.02 -13.81
N VAL A 133 -1.78 9.80 -14.75
CA VAL A 133 -1.56 11.24 -14.82
C VAL A 133 -2.90 11.96 -14.87
N ARG A 134 -3.01 13.03 -14.08
CA ARG A 134 -4.07 14.03 -14.20
C ARG A 134 -3.51 15.26 -14.88
N GLY A 135 -4.27 15.81 -15.83
CA GLY A 135 -3.80 16.89 -16.68
C GLY A 135 -2.70 16.44 -17.64
N SER A 136 -1.82 17.37 -18.04
CA SER A 136 -0.64 17.07 -18.86
C SER A 136 0.62 17.27 -18.03
N MET A 137 1.25 16.15 -17.68
CA MET A 137 2.44 16.09 -16.84
C MET A 137 3.30 14.89 -17.25
N ARG A 138 4.60 15.12 -17.42
CA ARG A 138 5.59 14.04 -17.60
C ARG A 138 6.30 13.81 -16.27
N THR A 139 6.88 12.62 -16.12
CA THR A 139 7.86 12.35 -15.06
C THR A 139 9.04 13.32 -15.15
N LEU A 140 9.68 13.54 -13.99
CA LEU A 140 10.95 14.23 -13.86
C LEU A 140 12.03 13.49 -14.68
N PRO A 141 13.17 14.15 -15.00
CA PRO A 141 14.20 13.55 -15.85
C PRO A 141 14.63 12.12 -15.47
N PRO A 142 14.79 11.75 -14.18
CA PRO A 142 15.13 10.37 -13.80
C PRO A 142 14.11 9.32 -14.26
N GLY A 143 12.82 9.68 -14.34
CA GLY A 143 11.75 8.79 -14.78
C GLY A 143 11.81 8.42 -16.26
N ARG A 144 12.68 9.05 -17.06
CA ARG A 144 12.87 8.71 -18.48
C ARG A 144 13.78 7.50 -18.69
N THR A 145 14.65 7.23 -17.72
CA THR A 145 15.57 6.09 -17.71
C THR A 145 15.19 5.04 -16.67
N GLN A 146 14.21 5.33 -15.81
CA GLN A 146 13.67 4.38 -14.85
C GLN A 146 13.02 3.20 -15.58
N VAL A 147 13.51 2.00 -15.31
CA VAL A 147 12.88 0.76 -15.80
C VAL A 147 11.61 0.48 -15.01
N ASN A 148 10.66 -0.19 -15.66
CA ASN A 148 9.35 -0.46 -15.06
C ASN A 148 9.32 -1.71 -14.17
N ILE A 149 10.46 -2.15 -13.64
CA ILE A 149 10.57 -3.31 -12.77
C ILE A 149 11.33 -2.95 -11.49
N LEU A 150 10.75 -3.35 -10.35
CA LEU A 150 11.38 -3.27 -9.04
C LEU A 150 11.60 -4.69 -8.55
N ALA A 151 12.83 -5.17 -8.57
CA ALA A 151 13.16 -6.54 -8.15
C ALA A 151 13.71 -6.53 -6.71
N THR A 152 12.88 -6.95 -5.74
CA THR A 152 13.30 -6.98 -4.32
C THR A 152 12.88 -8.27 -3.64
N ARG A 153 13.59 -8.62 -2.56
CA ARG A 153 13.24 -9.79 -1.75
C ARG A 153 11.98 -9.50 -0.96
N LYS A 154 11.08 -10.48 -0.89
CA LYS A 154 9.87 -10.39 -0.07
C LYS A 154 10.25 -10.22 1.40
N ARG A 155 9.69 -9.21 2.06
CA ARG A 155 9.82 -8.95 3.50
C ARG A 155 8.68 -9.64 4.26
N GLU A 156 8.37 -9.17 5.45
CA GLU A 156 7.20 -9.61 6.25
C GLU A 156 5.89 -9.52 5.45
N HIS A 157 4.87 -10.29 5.85
CA HIS A 157 3.67 -10.50 5.03
C HIS A 157 3.00 -9.16 4.65
N SER A 158 2.72 -8.96 3.36
CA SER A 158 2.05 -7.75 2.84
C SER A 158 2.85 -6.44 2.96
N ARG A 159 4.12 -6.46 3.36
CA ARG A 159 4.97 -5.26 3.35
C ARG A 159 5.49 -4.99 1.93
N LYS A 160 5.15 -3.81 1.40
CA LYS A 160 5.65 -3.28 0.14
C LYS A 160 7.13 -2.90 0.24
N PRO A 161 7.89 -2.87 -0.87
CA PRO A 161 9.29 -2.48 -0.87
C PRO A 161 9.45 -0.99 -0.57
N ASP A 162 10.33 -0.61 0.35
CA ASP A 162 10.61 0.80 0.67
C ASP A 162 11.24 1.53 -0.53
N GLU A 163 11.88 0.78 -1.43
CA GLU A 163 12.49 1.28 -2.67
C GLU A 163 11.49 2.00 -3.59
N ILE A 164 10.18 1.84 -3.36
CA ILE A 164 9.16 2.61 -4.08
C ILE A 164 9.23 4.11 -3.78
N TYR A 165 9.58 4.51 -2.55
CA TYR A 165 9.61 5.92 -2.18
C TYR A 165 10.71 6.66 -2.95
N ASP A 166 11.93 6.09 -2.99
CA ASP A 166 13.06 6.68 -3.71
C ASP A 166 12.78 6.78 -5.23
N LEU A 167 12.09 5.77 -5.78
CA LEU A 167 11.63 5.80 -7.17
C LEU A 167 10.62 6.94 -7.38
N VAL A 168 9.61 7.06 -6.53
CA VAL A 168 8.56 8.08 -6.68
C VAL A 168 9.14 9.48 -6.51
N GLU A 169 9.95 9.71 -5.48
CA GLU A 169 10.58 11.00 -5.17
C GLU A 169 11.55 11.46 -6.27
N SER A 170 12.24 10.52 -6.94
CA SER A 170 13.13 10.85 -8.07
C SER A 170 12.36 11.10 -9.38
N CYS A 171 11.22 10.43 -9.58
CA CYS A 171 10.47 10.47 -10.84
C CYS A 171 9.33 11.49 -10.85
N SER A 172 8.90 11.99 -9.69
CA SER A 172 7.72 12.84 -9.55
C SER A 172 7.94 13.95 -8.52
N PRO A 173 7.37 15.15 -8.71
CA PRO A 173 7.52 16.23 -7.75
C PRO A 173 6.52 16.08 -6.59
N GLY A 174 6.92 16.55 -5.40
CA GLY A 174 6.01 16.79 -4.27
C GLY A 174 5.20 18.09 -4.43
N PRO A 175 4.23 18.35 -3.54
CA PRO A 175 3.96 17.64 -2.29
C PRO A 175 3.40 16.22 -2.49
N TYR A 176 3.77 15.32 -1.57
CA TYR A 176 3.47 13.88 -1.63
C TYR A 176 2.39 13.48 -0.61
N LEU A 177 1.43 12.66 -1.06
CA LEU A 177 0.44 12.00 -0.21
C LEU A 177 0.55 10.49 -0.34
N GLU A 178 0.63 9.78 0.79
CA GLU A 178 0.44 8.34 0.85
C GLU A 178 -0.93 8.02 1.47
N LEU A 179 -1.76 7.29 0.73
CA LEU A 179 -3.03 6.75 1.20
C LEU A 179 -2.85 5.29 1.63
N PHE A 180 -3.44 4.96 2.78
CA PHE A 180 -3.30 3.68 3.47
C PHE A 180 -1.87 3.40 3.93
N ALA A 181 -1.16 4.45 4.33
CA ALA A 181 0.20 4.35 4.86
C ALA A 181 0.23 3.50 6.13
N ARG A 182 1.27 2.69 6.29
CA ARG A 182 1.51 1.88 7.49
C ARG A 182 2.67 2.38 8.34
N PHE A 183 3.63 3.06 7.71
CA PHE A 183 4.86 3.53 8.33
C PHE A 183 5.11 4.97 7.93
N LYS A 184 5.75 5.73 8.82
CA LYS A 184 6.07 7.13 8.61
C LYS A 184 7.15 7.28 7.56
N ARG A 185 6.94 8.19 6.61
CA ARG A 185 7.96 8.62 5.64
C ARG A 185 8.13 10.12 5.76
N GLU A 186 9.35 10.55 6.06
CA GLU A 186 9.68 11.98 6.11
C GLU A 186 9.40 12.65 4.75
N GLY A 187 8.81 13.84 4.78
CA GLY A 187 8.43 14.57 3.57
C GLY A 187 7.11 14.14 2.92
N TRP A 188 6.42 13.13 3.48
CA TRP A 188 5.11 12.68 2.99
C TRP A 188 4.00 13.05 3.96
N ASN A 189 2.88 13.55 3.43
CA ASN A 189 1.63 13.53 4.16
C ASN A 189 1.04 12.12 4.05
N GLN A 190 0.50 11.60 5.14
CA GLN A 190 0.11 10.19 5.20
C GLN A 190 -1.25 10.04 5.87
N TRP A 191 -2.06 9.15 5.32
CA TRP A 191 -3.37 8.81 5.84
C TRP A 191 -3.53 7.28 5.86
N GLY A 192 -4.05 6.72 6.95
CA GLY A 192 -4.23 5.27 7.12
C GLY A 192 -4.97 4.92 8.41
N ASN A 193 -5.57 3.72 8.43
CA ASN A 193 -6.36 3.22 9.57
C ASN A 193 -5.52 2.52 10.65
N GLU A 194 -4.22 2.38 10.44
CA GLU A 194 -3.27 1.82 11.40
C GLU A 194 -2.51 3.00 12.05
N ASP A 195 -2.18 2.91 13.34
CA ASP A 195 -1.41 3.97 14.01
C ASP A 195 0.01 4.01 13.41
N VAL A 196 0.19 4.89 12.43
CA VAL A 196 1.43 5.05 11.67
C VAL A 196 2.59 5.37 12.60
N GLU A 197 2.36 6.15 13.66
CA GLU A 197 3.41 6.49 14.63
C GLU A 197 3.80 5.26 15.45
N GLU A 198 2.84 4.49 15.96
CA GLU A 198 3.11 3.28 16.73
C GLU A 198 3.80 2.19 15.87
N ASN A 199 3.32 1.99 14.64
CA ASN A 199 3.91 1.05 13.69
C ASN A 199 5.35 1.41 13.34
N SER A 200 5.62 2.71 13.19
CA SER A 200 6.97 3.21 12.90
C SER A 200 7.92 2.99 14.07
N PHE A 201 7.44 3.25 15.30
CA PHE A 201 8.22 3.03 16.50
C PHE A 201 8.59 1.56 16.70
N ARG A 202 7.63 0.64 16.46
CA ARG A 202 7.85 -0.80 16.66
C ARG A 202 8.48 -1.50 15.45
N GLY A 203 8.56 -0.83 14.30
CA GLY A 203 9.05 -1.42 13.04
C GLY A 203 8.16 -2.52 12.47
N VAL A 204 6.93 -2.65 12.97
CA VAL A 204 5.94 -3.66 12.57
C VAL A 204 4.56 -3.02 12.47
N ALA A 205 3.80 -3.38 11.44
CA ALA A 205 2.42 -2.92 11.30
C ALA A 205 1.50 -3.70 12.26
N LEU A 206 1.03 -3.05 13.32
CA LEU A 206 0.10 -3.59 14.30
C LEU A 206 -1.31 -3.70 13.70
N ARG A 207 -2.06 -4.72 14.14
CA ARG A 207 -3.42 -5.02 13.68
C ARG A 207 -4.40 -4.69 14.81
N ASN A 208 -5.52 -4.04 14.48
CA ASN A 208 -6.63 -3.90 15.41
C ASN A 208 -7.08 -5.30 15.90
N GLY A 209 -6.86 -5.58 17.19
CA GLY A 209 -7.28 -6.82 17.85
C GLY A 209 -6.18 -7.75 18.35
N HIS A 210 -4.90 -7.36 18.34
CA HIS A 210 -3.81 -8.12 18.99
C HIS A 210 -3.12 -7.26 20.05
N ASP A 211 -3.32 -7.58 21.33
CA ASP A 211 -2.54 -7.02 22.46
C ASP A 211 -1.12 -7.61 22.56
N ASP A 212 -0.79 -8.64 21.78
CA ASP A 212 0.53 -9.28 21.88
C ASP A 212 1.52 -8.75 20.84
N ALA A 213 2.43 -7.92 21.33
CA ALA A 213 3.67 -7.55 20.65
C ALA A 213 4.56 -8.79 20.51
N GLN A 214 4.75 -9.30 19.30
CA GLN A 214 5.98 -10.07 19.02
C GLN A 214 7.15 -9.10 18.95
N MET A 215 7.67 -8.75 20.13
CA MET A 215 9.00 -8.18 20.28
C MET A 215 9.99 -9.08 19.53
N ARG A 216 10.77 -8.51 18.61
CA ARG A 216 12.05 -9.10 18.24
C ARG A 216 12.94 -9.06 19.49
N LEU A 217 12.80 -10.07 20.34
CA LEU A 217 13.90 -10.45 21.22
C LEU A 217 15.05 -10.81 20.27
N LEU A 218 16.09 -9.99 20.30
CA LEU A 218 17.40 -10.30 19.73
C LEU A 218 17.99 -11.46 20.53
N GLU A 219 17.42 -12.66 20.41
CA GLU A 219 18.10 -13.86 20.86
C GLU A 219 18.87 -14.44 19.68
N PRO A 220 20.22 -14.45 19.75
CA PRO A 220 21.02 -15.14 18.75
C PRO A 220 20.63 -16.64 18.75
N PRO A 221 20.60 -17.28 17.56
CA PRO A 221 20.21 -18.68 17.45
C PRO A 221 21.07 -19.56 18.38
N ALA A 222 20.43 -20.55 19.01
CA ALA A 222 21.02 -21.47 19.99
C ALA A 222 22.27 -22.23 19.51
N GLN A 223 22.63 -22.09 18.23
CA GLN A 223 23.81 -22.66 17.59
C GLN A 223 25.12 -21.89 17.88
N TYR A 224 25.07 -20.79 18.64
CA TYR A 224 26.24 -19.99 19.04
C TYR A 224 26.43 -19.86 20.57
N LYS A 225 26.03 -20.85 21.37
CA LYS A 225 26.55 -20.98 22.75
C LYS A 225 27.80 -21.85 22.72
N GLY A 226 28.96 -21.22 22.69
CA GLY A 226 30.26 -21.88 22.82
C GLY A 226 30.42 -22.50 24.22
N ASN A 227 31.09 -23.65 24.25
CA ASN A 227 31.46 -24.40 25.46
C ASN A 227 32.24 -23.54 26.46
N GLY A 228 31.80 -23.59 27.71
CA GLY A 228 32.53 -23.22 28.92
C GLY A 228 32.01 -24.07 30.06
#